data_AF-A0A6J7QDX4-F1
#
_entry.id   AF-A0A6J7QDX4-F1
#
_cell.length_a   1.000
_cell.length_b   1.000
_cell.length_c   1.000
_cell.angle_alpha   90.00
_cell.angle_beta   90.00
_cell.angle_gamma   90.00
#
_symmetry.space_group_name_H-M   'P 1'
#
loop_
_entity.id
_entity.type
_entity.pdbx_description
1 polymer ?
#
loop_
_entity_poly.entity_id
_entity_poly.type
_entity_poly.pdbx_seq_one_letter_code
_entity_poly.pdbx_strand_id
1 'polypeptide(L)'
;MTEPSTNLTGLYSEAVAYAAALHAAQLRKETQIPYMSHLLGVSSLVIEAGVTQEQAIAGLLHDAVEDAGGMPRYHDIKARFGDDVARIVLGCSDSTDEKLKASIPYWDRKTVYLKRLAAEPDDVVLVSMADKVHNARAIVTDLEKNGVGVLEKFKSSTDEMLTYYAACLHIGTAKKVSSALLIPLSLAVTRMRELVDGAAPLDAMVTDWNRALSEADLEEIEAALA
;
A
#
# COMPACT_ATOMS: atom_id res chain seq x y z
N MET A 1 7.06 -20.64 21.18
CA MET A 1 7.93 -19.90 20.23
C MET A 1 7.71 -18.44 20.53
N THR A 2 8.76 -17.68 20.85
CA THR A 2 8.65 -16.25 21.09
C THR A 2 8.31 -15.59 19.75
N GLU A 3 7.11 -15.00 19.66
CA GLU A 3 6.77 -14.07 18.58
C GLU A 3 7.91 -13.06 18.41
N PRO A 4 8.40 -12.80 17.19
CA PRO A 4 9.42 -11.78 16.99
C PRO A 4 8.85 -10.44 17.44
N SER A 5 9.35 -9.90 18.56
CA SER A 5 9.00 -8.56 18.99
C SER A 5 9.71 -7.56 18.07
N THR A 6 8.95 -6.76 17.32
CA THR A 6 9.51 -5.68 16.51
C THR A 6 10.23 -4.68 17.41
N ASN A 7 11.56 -4.75 17.48
CA ASN A 7 12.37 -3.77 18.21
C ASN A 7 12.86 -2.71 17.22
N LEU A 8 12.18 -1.56 17.19
CA LEU A 8 12.59 -0.43 16.36
C LEU A 8 13.68 0.38 17.08
N THR A 9 14.90 0.24 16.60
CA THR A 9 16.09 0.93 17.10
C THR A 9 16.35 2.23 16.33
N GLY A 10 17.46 2.90 16.63
CA GLY A 10 17.90 4.10 15.88
C GLY A 10 18.04 3.88 14.37
N LEU A 11 18.28 2.63 13.94
CA LEU A 11 18.36 2.29 12.51
C LEU A 11 17.05 2.58 11.77
N TYR A 12 15.90 2.38 12.42
CA TYR A 12 14.59 2.72 11.84
C TYR A 12 14.42 4.24 11.70
N SER A 13 14.86 5.02 12.69
CA SER A 13 14.84 6.48 12.62
C SER A 13 15.72 7.02 11.49
N GLU A 14 16.90 6.41 11.27
CA GLU A 14 17.76 6.72 10.13
C GLU A 14 17.07 6.42 8.80
N ALA A 15 16.35 5.30 8.69
CA ALA A 15 15.58 4.96 7.50
C ALA A 15 14.44 5.96 7.22
N VAL A 16 13.77 6.46 8.26
CA VAL A 16 12.74 7.53 8.14
C VAL A 16 13.34 8.82 7.61
N ALA A 17 14.45 9.27 8.19
CA ALA A 17 15.14 10.47 7.72
C ALA A 17 15.62 10.31 6.27
N TYR A 18 16.14 9.12 5.92
CA TYR A 18 16.58 8.79 4.58
C TYR A 18 15.42 8.84 3.58
N ALA A 19 14.32 8.11 3.83
CA ALA A 19 13.13 8.11 2.97
C ALA A 19 12.56 9.52 2.77
N ALA A 20 12.46 10.30 3.85
CA ALA A 20 11.99 11.69 3.79
C ALA A 20 12.88 12.57 2.89
N ALA A 21 14.21 12.39 2.95
CA ALA A 21 15.13 13.12 2.08
C ALA A 21 15.01 12.68 0.61
N LEU A 22 14.81 11.38 0.33
CA LEU A 22 14.69 10.88 -1.05
C LEU A 22 13.43 11.37 -1.75
N HIS A 23 12.33 11.40 -1.01
CA HIS A 23 10.99 11.67 -1.53
C HIS A 23 10.48 13.06 -1.15
N ALA A 24 11.38 13.98 -0.73
CA ALA A 24 11.03 15.29 -0.15
C ALA A 24 10.09 16.14 -1.03
N ALA A 25 10.26 16.08 -2.35
CA ALA A 25 9.45 16.81 -3.32
C ALA A 25 8.42 15.92 -4.05
N GLN A 26 8.35 14.63 -3.72
CA GLN A 26 7.44 13.70 -4.39
C GLN A 26 6.05 13.77 -3.77
N LEU A 27 5.04 13.84 -4.63
CA LEU A 27 3.63 13.78 -4.25
C LEU A 27 3.04 12.44 -4.69
N ARG A 28 1.99 12.00 -3.99
CA ARG A 28 1.15 10.89 -4.45
C ARG A 28 0.50 11.28 -5.78
N LYS A 29 0.44 10.32 -6.71
CA LYS A 29 0.01 10.52 -8.09
C LYS A 29 -1.29 11.34 -8.17
N GLU A 30 -1.19 12.50 -8.82
CA GLU A 30 -2.31 13.42 -9.08
C GLU A 30 -3.02 13.91 -7.81
N THR A 31 -2.29 14.05 -6.70
CA THR A 31 -2.77 14.63 -5.44
C THR A 31 -1.77 15.67 -4.90
N GLN A 32 -2.14 16.37 -3.84
CA GLN A 32 -1.22 17.24 -3.07
C GLN A 32 -0.64 16.55 -1.83
N ILE A 33 -0.88 15.24 -1.68
CA ILE A 33 -0.45 14.49 -0.49
C ILE A 33 1.04 14.13 -0.65
N PRO A 34 1.91 14.47 0.32
CA PRO A 34 3.32 14.09 0.28
C PRO A 34 3.50 12.56 0.19
N TYR A 35 4.43 12.10 -0.65
CA TYR A 35 4.66 10.65 -0.86
C TYR A 35 5.02 9.91 0.43
N MET A 36 5.65 10.61 1.37
CA MET A 36 5.98 10.10 2.71
C MET A 36 4.76 9.52 3.45
N SER A 37 3.54 10.01 3.20
CA SER A 37 2.33 9.45 3.83
C SER A 37 2.15 7.97 3.49
N HIS A 38 2.46 7.58 2.24
CA HIS A 38 2.37 6.21 1.78
C HIS A 38 3.48 5.36 2.37
N LEU A 39 4.72 5.84 2.35
CA LEU A 39 5.87 5.10 2.88
C LEU A 39 5.71 4.80 4.38
N LEU A 40 5.27 5.80 5.16
CA LEU A 40 4.94 5.61 6.57
C LEU A 40 3.76 4.67 6.75
N GLY A 41 2.70 4.80 5.95
CA GLY A 41 1.53 3.92 6.02
C GLY A 41 1.87 2.46 5.71
N VAL A 42 2.71 2.20 4.71
CA VAL A 42 3.19 0.85 4.39
C VAL A 42 4.05 0.31 5.53
N SER A 43 4.98 1.11 6.06
CA SER A 43 5.82 0.68 7.19
C SER A 43 4.98 0.37 8.44
N SER A 44 3.97 1.18 8.76
CA SER A 44 3.02 0.91 9.87
C SER A 44 2.31 -0.42 9.69
N LEU A 45 1.76 -0.68 8.51
CA LEU A 45 1.08 -1.93 8.18
C LEU A 45 2.01 -3.15 8.33
N VAL A 46 3.27 -2.99 7.91
CA VAL A 46 4.30 -4.03 8.07
C VAL A 46 4.57 -4.28 9.56
N ILE A 47 4.73 -3.24 10.38
CA ILE A 47 4.93 -3.35 11.84
C ILE A 47 3.73 -4.03 12.52
N GLU A 48 2.50 -3.63 12.18
CA GLU A 48 1.26 -4.23 12.69
C GLU A 48 1.12 -5.73 12.36
N ALA A 49 1.81 -6.20 11.31
CA ALA A 49 1.86 -7.61 10.96
C ALA A 49 2.80 -8.46 11.84
N GLY A 50 3.48 -7.87 12.83
CA GLY A 50 4.29 -8.59 13.83
C GLY A 50 5.66 -9.06 13.32
N VAL A 51 6.40 -8.18 12.66
CA VAL A 51 7.60 -8.54 11.85
C VAL A 51 8.91 -7.94 12.39
N THR A 52 10.04 -8.18 11.71
CA THR A 52 11.34 -7.62 12.12
C THR A 52 11.50 -6.14 11.77
N GLN A 53 12.51 -5.49 12.36
CA GLN A 53 12.88 -4.12 12.01
C GLN A 53 13.28 -3.99 10.53
N GLU A 54 13.99 -4.97 9.99
CA GLU A 54 14.45 -4.98 8.59
C GLU A 54 13.25 -4.97 7.63
N GLN A 55 12.20 -5.74 7.94
CA GLN A 55 10.96 -5.71 7.17
C GLN A 55 10.27 -4.35 7.27
N ALA A 56 10.21 -3.74 8.46
CA ALA A 56 9.65 -2.41 8.66
C ALA A 56 10.41 -1.33 7.87
N ILE A 57 11.74 -1.38 7.89
CA ILE A 57 12.62 -0.51 7.07
C ILE A 57 12.39 -0.78 5.58
N ALA A 58 12.30 -2.04 5.17
CA ALA A 58 12.07 -2.38 3.77
C ALA A 58 10.70 -1.88 3.28
N GLY A 59 9.65 -1.95 4.10
CA GLY A 59 8.35 -1.35 3.78
C GLY A 59 8.40 0.17 3.61
N LEU A 60 9.21 0.84 4.41
CA LEU A 60 9.44 2.28 4.28
C LEU A 60 10.23 2.65 3.01
N LEU A 61 11.10 1.76 2.53
CA LEU A 61 12.01 2.00 1.41
C LEU A 61 11.63 1.24 0.13
N HIS A 62 10.48 0.57 0.09
CA HIS A 62 10.14 -0.42 -0.94
C HIS A 62 10.16 0.15 -2.37
N ASP A 63 9.80 1.42 -2.54
CA ASP A 63 9.80 2.12 -3.82
C ASP A 63 11.12 2.81 -4.14
N ALA A 64 12.06 2.91 -3.20
CA ALA A 64 13.24 3.75 -3.37
C ALA A 64 14.10 3.31 -4.56
N VAL A 65 14.23 2.00 -4.79
CA VAL A 65 14.98 1.46 -5.94
C VAL A 65 14.25 1.76 -7.25
N GLU A 66 12.93 1.66 -7.26
CA GLU A 66 12.11 1.85 -8.46
C GLU A 66 12.00 3.34 -8.85
N ASP A 67 11.65 4.19 -7.88
CA ASP A 67 11.25 5.57 -8.11
C ASP A 67 12.31 6.59 -7.71
N ALA A 68 13.39 6.16 -7.04
CA ALA A 68 14.39 7.06 -6.48
C ALA A 68 15.85 6.59 -6.70
N GLY A 69 16.20 6.05 -7.87
CA GLY A 69 17.60 5.98 -8.30
C GLY A 69 18.18 4.60 -8.63
N GLY A 70 17.34 3.59 -8.87
CA GLY A 70 17.74 2.34 -9.52
C GLY A 70 18.78 1.52 -8.73
N MET A 71 19.65 0.80 -9.46
CA MET A 71 20.69 -0.03 -8.84
C MET A 71 21.68 0.75 -7.95
N PRO A 72 22.08 2.00 -8.27
CA PRO A 72 22.82 2.83 -7.32
C PRO A 72 22.10 2.98 -5.97
N ARG A 73 20.77 3.15 -5.97
CA ARG A 73 19.97 3.19 -4.74
C ARG A 73 20.03 1.88 -3.98
N TYR A 74 19.91 0.75 -4.69
CA TYR A 74 19.99 -0.57 -4.07
C TYR A 74 21.32 -0.75 -3.32
N HIS A 75 22.45 -0.35 -3.91
CA HIS A 75 23.75 -0.45 -3.26
C HIS A 75 23.89 0.48 -2.05
N ASP A 76 23.32 1.68 -2.11
CA ASP A 76 23.30 2.61 -0.96
C ASP A 76 22.44 2.07 0.19
N ILE A 77 21.26 1.50 -0.10
CA ILE A 77 20.40 0.83 0.89
C ILE A 77 21.14 -0.35 1.52
N LYS A 78 21.80 -1.20 0.72
CA LYS A 78 22.59 -2.33 1.21
C LYS A 78 23.69 -1.88 2.18
N ALA A 79 24.41 -0.80 1.83
CA ALA A 79 25.48 -0.27 2.66
C ALA A 79 25.00 0.33 3.99
N ARG A 80 23.80 0.95 4.00
CA ARG A 80 23.24 1.65 5.18
C ARG A 80 22.44 0.72 6.10
N PHE A 81 21.60 -0.13 5.53
CA PHE A 81 20.57 -0.87 6.27
C PHE A 81 20.75 -2.39 6.18
N GLY A 82 21.76 -2.86 5.45
CA GLY A 82 22.12 -4.26 5.36
C GLY A 82 21.44 -5.03 4.23
N ASP A 83 21.84 -6.29 4.13
CA ASP A 83 21.53 -7.17 3.00
C ASP A 83 20.06 -7.56 2.93
N ASP A 84 19.43 -7.83 4.07
CA ASP A 84 18.03 -8.22 4.11
C ASP A 84 17.11 -7.10 3.65
N VAL A 85 17.34 -5.86 4.13
CA VAL A 85 16.58 -4.69 3.69
C VAL A 85 16.71 -4.50 2.19
N ALA A 86 17.94 -4.50 1.66
CA ALA A 86 18.18 -4.28 0.24
C ALA A 86 17.54 -5.37 -0.64
N ARG A 87 17.61 -6.64 -0.22
CA ARG A 87 16.97 -7.76 -0.91
C ARG A 87 15.45 -7.59 -0.95
N ILE A 88 14.83 -7.24 0.18
CA ILE A 88 13.37 -7.10 0.25
C ILE A 88 12.91 -5.93 -0.63
N VAL A 89 13.58 -4.78 -0.55
CA VAL A 89 13.28 -3.60 -1.37
C VAL A 89 13.38 -3.94 -2.87
N LEU A 90 14.44 -4.64 -3.28
CA LEU A 90 14.61 -5.04 -4.68
C LEU A 90 13.49 -5.99 -5.15
N GLY A 91 13.09 -6.95 -4.31
CA GLY A 91 12.00 -7.88 -4.62
C GLY A 91 10.63 -7.20 -4.78
N CYS A 92 10.43 -6.07 -4.08
CA CYS A 92 9.20 -5.28 -4.16
C CYS A 92 9.08 -4.48 -5.47
N SER A 93 10.22 -4.09 -6.08
CA SER A 93 10.25 -3.24 -7.29
C SER A 93 9.72 -3.97 -8.53
N ASP A 94 8.72 -3.43 -9.23
CA ASP A 94 8.12 -3.99 -10.47
C ASP A 94 9.19 -4.11 -11.57
N SER A 95 9.95 -3.04 -11.80
CA SER A 95 11.12 -3.03 -12.68
C SER A 95 12.06 -1.87 -12.36
N THR A 96 13.36 -2.08 -12.53
CA THR A 96 14.41 -1.06 -12.40
C THR A 96 14.69 -0.29 -13.69
N ASP A 97 14.01 -0.63 -14.79
CA ASP A 97 14.15 0.00 -16.11
C ASP A 97 12.84 0.68 -16.55
N GLU A 98 12.82 2.01 -16.47
CA GLU A 98 11.67 2.84 -16.90
C GLU A 98 11.40 2.78 -18.41
N LYS A 99 12.43 2.59 -19.24
CA LYS A 99 12.26 2.51 -20.70
C LYS A 99 11.54 1.22 -21.09
N LEU A 100 11.92 0.11 -20.45
CA LEU A 100 11.24 -1.17 -20.62
C LEU A 100 9.78 -1.10 -20.14
N LYS A 101 9.51 -0.37 -19.04
CA LYS A 101 8.14 -0.14 -18.55
C LYS A 101 7.28 0.63 -19.55
N ALA A 102 7.84 1.55 -20.32
CA ALA A 102 7.10 2.35 -21.29
C ALA A 102 6.80 1.60 -22.60
N SER A 103 7.58 0.56 -22.93
CA SER A 103 7.48 -0.17 -24.20
C SER A 103 6.55 -1.40 -24.17
N ILE A 104 6.07 -1.81 -23.00
CA ILE A 104 5.26 -3.03 -22.82
C ILE A 104 3.85 -2.64 -22.36
N PRO A 105 2.77 -3.26 -22.90
CA PRO A 105 1.40 -3.04 -22.41
C PRO A 105 1.30 -3.23 -20.90
N TYR A 106 0.45 -2.42 -20.25
CA TYR A 106 0.30 -2.42 -18.79
C TYR A 106 0.06 -3.82 -18.22
N TRP A 107 -0.91 -4.55 -18.81
CA TRP A 107 -1.33 -5.85 -18.30
C TRP A 107 -0.27 -6.94 -18.46
N ASP A 108 0.51 -6.91 -19.55
CA ASP A 108 1.60 -7.85 -19.76
C ASP A 108 2.68 -7.67 -18.69
N ARG A 109 3.05 -6.42 -18.38
CA ARG A 109 3.99 -6.12 -17.29
C ARG A 109 3.47 -6.62 -15.95
N LYS A 110 2.20 -6.33 -15.62
CA LYS A 110 1.60 -6.79 -14.35
C LYS A 110 1.50 -8.30 -14.25
N THR A 111 1.26 -9.00 -15.35
CA THR A 111 1.27 -10.48 -15.38
C THR A 111 2.65 -11.04 -15.07
N VAL A 112 3.72 -10.44 -15.62
CA VAL A 112 5.11 -10.82 -15.30
C VAL A 112 5.42 -10.56 -13.83
N TYR A 113 5.05 -9.39 -13.32
CA TYR A 113 5.20 -9.05 -11.90
C TYR A 113 4.48 -10.05 -10.99
N LEU A 114 3.23 -10.39 -11.27
CA LEU A 114 2.45 -11.34 -10.45
C LEU A 114 3.10 -12.73 -10.42
N LYS A 115 3.62 -13.21 -11.56
CA LYS A 115 4.36 -14.48 -11.61
C LYS A 115 5.63 -14.42 -10.77
N ARG A 116 6.38 -13.32 -10.83
CA ARG A 116 7.57 -13.11 -10.00
C ARG A 116 7.20 -13.07 -8.52
N LEU A 117 6.22 -12.23 -8.15
CA LEU A 117 5.75 -12.07 -6.77
C LEU A 117 5.34 -13.39 -6.14
N ALA A 118 4.68 -14.28 -6.89
CA ALA A 118 4.33 -15.62 -6.40
C ALA A 118 5.55 -16.50 -6.07
N ALA A 119 6.68 -16.25 -6.71
CA ALA A 119 7.95 -16.96 -6.49
C ALA A 119 8.86 -16.28 -5.45
N GLU A 120 8.58 -15.02 -5.07
CA GLU A 120 9.39 -14.29 -4.09
C GLU A 120 9.33 -14.91 -2.68
N PRO A 121 10.35 -14.69 -1.83
CA PRO A 121 10.31 -15.06 -0.42
C PRO A 121 9.15 -14.39 0.34
N ASP A 122 8.73 -15.02 1.44
CA ASP A 122 7.53 -14.62 2.18
C ASP A 122 7.62 -13.18 2.74
N ASP A 123 8.81 -12.70 3.09
CA ASP A 123 9.03 -11.34 3.57
C ASP A 123 8.83 -10.27 2.48
N VAL A 124 9.23 -10.55 1.25
CA VAL A 124 8.96 -9.69 0.07
C VAL A 124 7.47 -9.64 -0.23
N VAL A 125 6.79 -10.80 -0.20
CA VAL A 125 5.35 -10.86 -0.44
C VAL A 125 4.60 -10.11 0.65
N LEU A 126 5.02 -10.22 1.92
CA LEU A 126 4.43 -9.49 3.04
C LEU A 126 4.51 -7.97 2.84
N VAL A 127 5.70 -7.44 2.54
CA VAL A 127 5.86 -5.99 2.28
C VAL A 127 5.06 -5.56 1.06
N SER A 128 5.04 -6.37 0.00
CA SER A 128 4.23 -6.10 -1.19
C SER A 128 2.73 -6.07 -0.87
N MET A 129 2.23 -6.93 0.04
CA MET A 129 0.83 -6.90 0.46
C MET A 129 0.51 -5.64 1.26
N ALA A 130 1.42 -5.17 2.11
CA ALA A 130 1.23 -3.90 2.84
C ALA A 130 1.14 -2.70 1.88
N ASP A 131 1.99 -2.66 0.85
CA ASP A 131 1.86 -1.70 -0.26
C ASP A 131 0.48 -1.79 -0.94
N LYS A 132 0.03 -3.01 -1.30
CA LYS A 132 -1.28 -3.17 -1.96
C LYS A 132 -2.44 -2.76 -1.06
N VAL A 133 -2.36 -3.01 0.26
CA VAL A 133 -3.37 -2.54 1.22
C VAL A 133 -3.46 -1.02 1.19
N HIS A 134 -2.32 -0.33 1.32
CA HIS A 134 -2.31 1.13 1.36
C HIS A 134 -2.82 1.73 0.04
N ASN A 135 -2.40 1.17 -1.11
CA ASN A 135 -2.86 1.64 -2.41
C ASN A 135 -4.34 1.35 -2.66
N ALA A 136 -4.84 0.16 -2.30
CA ALA A 136 -6.25 -0.19 -2.43
C ALA A 136 -7.14 0.72 -1.56
N ARG A 137 -6.74 1.01 -0.32
CA ARG A 137 -7.47 1.96 0.56
C ARG A 137 -7.52 3.38 -0.02
N ALA A 138 -6.42 3.84 -0.63
CA ALA A 138 -6.39 5.13 -1.30
C ALA A 138 -7.34 5.15 -2.51
N ILE A 139 -7.37 4.08 -3.32
CA ILE A 139 -8.28 3.96 -4.46
C ILE A 139 -9.75 3.92 -4.00
N VAL A 140 -10.06 3.18 -2.94
CA VAL A 140 -11.41 3.19 -2.35
C VAL A 140 -11.80 4.61 -1.94
N THR A 141 -10.93 5.31 -1.21
CA THR A 141 -11.21 6.70 -0.78
C THR A 141 -11.46 7.63 -1.97
N ASP A 142 -10.69 7.47 -3.05
CA ASP A 142 -10.86 8.23 -4.28
C ASP A 142 -12.18 7.92 -5.00
N LEU A 143 -12.57 6.63 -5.05
CA LEU A 143 -13.83 6.16 -5.64
C LEU A 143 -15.03 6.64 -4.84
N GLU A 144 -14.98 6.57 -3.51
CA GLU A 144 -16.04 7.05 -2.62
C GLU A 144 -16.32 8.55 -2.85
N LYS A 145 -15.25 9.34 -2.99
CA LYS A 145 -15.37 10.81 -3.12
C LYS A 145 -15.72 11.28 -4.53
N ASN A 146 -15.17 10.63 -5.55
CA ASN A 146 -15.16 11.17 -6.91
C ASN A 146 -15.85 10.24 -7.93
N GLY A 147 -16.31 9.07 -7.50
CA GLY A 147 -16.89 8.04 -8.35
C GLY A 147 -15.88 7.37 -9.28
N VAL A 148 -16.38 6.53 -10.19
CA VAL A 148 -15.57 5.68 -11.08
C VAL A 148 -14.69 6.45 -12.06
N GLY A 149 -15.01 7.72 -12.35
CA GLY A 149 -14.21 8.56 -13.25
C GLY A 149 -12.78 8.78 -12.76
N VAL A 150 -12.53 8.67 -11.45
CA VAL A 150 -11.17 8.76 -10.89
C VAL A 150 -10.24 7.64 -11.37
N LEU A 151 -10.79 6.55 -11.92
CA LEU A 151 -9.99 5.45 -12.45
C LEU A 151 -9.34 5.77 -13.80
N GLU A 152 -9.83 6.78 -14.53
CA GLU A 152 -9.29 7.20 -15.82
C GLU A 152 -7.84 7.70 -15.74
N LYS A 153 -7.41 8.13 -14.54
CA LYS A 153 -6.01 8.51 -14.31
C LYS A 153 -5.04 7.33 -14.40
N PHE A 154 -5.51 6.09 -14.27
CA PHE A 154 -4.65 4.92 -14.34
C PHE A 154 -4.46 4.47 -15.80
N LYS A 155 -3.29 3.91 -16.10
CA LYS A 155 -2.95 3.40 -17.45
C LYS A 155 -3.59 2.03 -17.76
N SER A 156 -4.55 1.61 -16.94
CA SER A 156 -5.14 0.27 -16.94
C SER A 156 -6.65 0.38 -17.03
N SER A 157 -7.31 -0.61 -17.61
CA SER A 157 -8.76 -0.70 -17.48
C SER A 157 -9.17 -0.97 -16.03
N THR A 158 -10.43 -0.67 -15.69
CA THR A 158 -11.00 -1.01 -14.38
C THR A 158 -10.91 -2.51 -14.10
N ASP A 159 -11.19 -3.34 -15.10
CA ASP A 159 -11.11 -4.81 -14.98
C ASP A 159 -9.69 -5.29 -14.72
N GLU A 160 -8.70 -4.73 -15.42
CA GLU A 160 -7.28 -5.04 -15.20
C GLU A 160 -6.87 -4.66 -13.77
N MET A 161 -7.29 -3.49 -13.27
CA MET A 161 -7.00 -3.06 -11.91
C MET A 161 -7.60 -4.02 -10.87
N LEU A 162 -8.89 -4.32 -10.99
CA LEU A 162 -9.59 -5.23 -10.08
C LEU A 162 -9.01 -6.64 -10.13
N THR A 163 -8.60 -7.11 -11.31
CA THR A 163 -7.95 -8.41 -11.50
C THR A 163 -6.56 -8.41 -10.86
N TYR A 164 -5.79 -7.33 -11.02
CA TYR A 164 -4.46 -7.19 -10.42
C TYR A 164 -4.51 -7.30 -8.88
N TYR A 165 -5.40 -6.54 -8.23
CA TYR A 165 -5.52 -6.59 -6.77
C TYR A 165 -6.08 -7.93 -6.27
N ALA A 166 -7.03 -8.53 -6.98
CA ALA A 166 -7.52 -9.87 -6.66
C ALA A 166 -6.42 -10.93 -6.77
N ALA A 167 -5.56 -10.84 -7.78
CA ALA A 167 -4.41 -11.72 -7.94
C ALA A 167 -3.37 -11.52 -6.82
N CYS A 168 -3.11 -10.28 -6.40
CA CYS A 168 -2.26 -9.99 -5.25
C CYS A 168 -2.80 -10.63 -3.97
N LEU A 169 -4.10 -10.46 -3.69
CA LEU A 169 -4.77 -11.10 -2.55
C LEU A 169 -4.68 -12.63 -2.59
N HIS A 170 -4.85 -13.22 -3.78
CA HIS A 170 -4.69 -14.67 -3.97
C HIS A 170 -3.26 -15.13 -3.66
N ILE A 171 -2.24 -14.42 -4.16
CA ILE A 171 -0.83 -14.73 -3.89
C ILE A 171 -0.52 -14.62 -2.40
N GLY A 172 -0.93 -13.52 -1.74
CA GLY A 172 -0.74 -13.33 -0.31
C GLY A 172 -1.42 -14.42 0.53
N THR A 173 -2.61 -14.85 0.13
CA THR A 173 -3.33 -15.98 0.76
C THR A 173 -2.58 -17.29 0.59
N ALA A 174 -2.10 -17.60 -0.62
CA ALA A 174 -1.32 -18.82 -0.88
C ALA A 174 0.00 -18.85 -0.09
N LYS A 175 0.61 -17.67 0.11
CA LYS A 175 1.83 -17.46 0.90
C LYS A 175 1.58 -17.33 2.41
N LYS A 176 0.32 -17.44 2.86
CA LYS A 176 -0.09 -17.35 4.26
C LYS A 176 0.39 -16.05 4.95
N VAL A 177 0.36 -14.94 4.20
CA VAL A 177 0.67 -13.62 4.76
C VAL A 177 -0.29 -13.30 5.91
N SER A 178 0.18 -12.52 6.89
CA SER A 178 -0.60 -12.14 8.07
C SER A 178 -2.00 -11.61 7.73
N SER A 179 -2.99 -12.03 8.50
CA SER A 179 -4.37 -11.56 8.39
C SER A 179 -4.50 -10.06 8.64
N ALA A 180 -3.55 -9.47 9.38
CA ALA A 180 -3.44 -8.02 9.57
C ALA A 180 -3.31 -7.27 8.24
N LEU A 181 -2.81 -7.92 7.17
CA LEU A 181 -2.73 -7.37 5.82
C LEU A 181 -3.80 -7.93 4.89
N LEU A 182 -4.08 -9.23 4.94
CA LEU A 182 -5.01 -9.87 4.00
C LEU A 182 -6.47 -9.44 4.24
N ILE A 183 -6.89 -9.24 5.49
CA ILE A 183 -8.24 -8.76 5.79
C ILE A 183 -8.47 -7.36 5.21
N PRO A 184 -7.65 -6.33 5.51
CA PRO A 184 -7.88 -5.00 4.95
C PRO A 184 -7.69 -4.94 3.44
N LEU A 185 -6.82 -5.76 2.85
CA LEU A 185 -6.73 -5.88 1.39
C LEU A 185 -8.03 -6.43 0.82
N SER A 186 -8.56 -7.52 1.39
CA SER A 186 -9.81 -8.12 0.95
C SER A 186 -10.98 -7.14 1.06
N LEU A 187 -11.09 -6.41 2.18
CA LEU A 187 -12.13 -5.39 2.37
C LEU A 187 -12.03 -4.29 1.32
N ALA A 188 -10.83 -3.76 1.07
CA ALA A 188 -10.64 -2.73 0.07
C ALA A 188 -10.95 -3.23 -1.34
N VAL A 189 -10.54 -4.45 -1.70
CA VAL A 189 -10.83 -5.05 -3.02
C VAL A 189 -12.32 -5.29 -3.22
N THR A 190 -13.02 -5.81 -2.21
CA THR A 190 -14.47 -5.96 -2.24
C THR A 190 -15.13 -4.60 -2.44
N ARG A 191 -14.72 -3.59 -1.67
CA ARG A 191 -15.32 -2.27 -1.75
C ARG A 191 -15.05 -1.57 -3.09
N MET A 192 -13.87 -1.73 -3.66
CA MET A 192 -13.59 -1.25 -5.02
C MET A 192 -14.55 -1.86 -6.05
N ARG A 193 -14.84 -3.16 -5.95
CA ARG A 193 -15.79 -3.84 -6.86
C ARG A 193 -17.20 -3.29 -6.68
N GLU A 194 -17.68 -3.20 -5.45
CA GLU A 194 -19.02 -2.65 -5.15
C GLU A 194 -19.20 -1.24 -5.73
N LEU A 195 -18.22 -0.35 -5.55
CA LEU A 195 -18.29 1.02 -6.07
C LEU A 195 -18.27 1.06 -7.61
N VAL A 196 -17.47 0.19 -8.24
CA VAL A 196 -17.45 0.03 -9.70
C VAL A 196 -18.80 -0.49 -10.21
N ASP A 197 -19.43 -1.39 -9.45
CA ASP A 197 -20.75 -1.97 -9.75
C ASP A 197 -21.92 -1.03 -9.40
N GLY A 198 -21.64 0.19 -8.93
CA GLY A 198 -22.63 1.23 -8.68
C GLY A 198 -23.22 1.28 -7.27
N ALA A 199 -22.56 0.66 -6.29
CA ALA A 199 -22.92 0.83 -4.89
C ALA A 199 -22.85 2.31 -4.47
N ALA A 200 -23.77 2.72 -3.59
CA ALA A 200 -23.76 4.08 -3.04
C ALA A 200 -22.49 4.34 -2.22
N PRO A 201 -21.96 5.57 -2.22
CA PRO A 201 -20.88 5.97 -1.34
C PRO A 201 -21.25 5.82 0.15
N LEU A 202 -20.25 5.57 0.99
CA LEU A 202 -20.46 5.34 2.43
C LEU A 202 -20.97 6.58 3.17
N ASP A 203 -20.63 7.79 2.74
CA ASP A 203 -21.13 9.02 3.37
C ASP A 203 -22.66 9.18 3.22
N ALA A 204 -23.21 8.75 2.09
CA ALA A 204 -24.66 8.64 1.90
C ALA A 204 -25.28 7.67 2.94
N MET A 205 -24.55 6.60 3.30
CA MET A 205 -24.97 5.63 4.32
C MET A 205 -24.74 6.10 5.76
N VAL A 206 -23.74 6.96 6.03
CA VAL A 206 -23.53 7.56 7.37
C VAL A 206 -24.73 8.41 7.78
N THR A 207 -25.40 9.07 6.82
CA THR A 207 -26.68 9.73 7.06
C THR A 207 -27.72 8.80 7.68
N ASP A 208 -27.69 7.51 7.34
CA ASP A 208 -28.59 6.50 7.92
C ASP A 208 -28.16 6.05 9.32
N TRP A 209 -26.87 6.11 9.66
CA TRP A 209 -26.40 5.86 11.03
C TRP A 209 -26.73 7.02 11.98
N ASN A 210 -26.63 8.26 11.51
CA ASN A 210 -27.08 9.42 12.29
C ASN A 210 -28.59 9.39 12.53
N ARG A 211 -29.38 8.85 11.59
CA ARG A 211 -30.83 8.59 11.79
C ARG A 211 -31.12 7.45 12.76
N ALA A 212 -30.13 6.61 13.08
CA ALA A 212 -30.26 5.56 14.08
C ALA A 212 -30.01 6.08 15.51
N LEU A 213 -29.42 7.28 15.67
CA LEU A 213 -29.38 8.01 16.93
C LEU A 213 -30.70 8.75 17.13
N SER A 214 -31.24 8.76 18.35
CA SER A 214 -32.45 9.55 18.64
C SER A 214 -32.13 11.04 18.60
N GLU A 215 -33.14 11.91 18.40
CA GLU A 215 -32.96 13.37 18.48
C GLU A 215 -32.31 13.79 19.80
N ALA A 216 -32.62 13.09 20.91
CA ALA A 216 -32.02 13.36 22.21
C ALA A 216 -30.53 13.00 22.27
N ASP A 217 -30.11 11.90 21.63
CA ASP A 217 -28.69 11.52 21.56
C ASP A 217 -27.89 12.54 20.75
N LEU A 218 -28.48 13.07 19.67
CA LEU A 218 -27.86 14.10 18.84
C LEU A 218 -27.76 15.45 19.59
N GLU A 219 -28.80 15.88 20.28
CA GLU A 219 -28.79 17.10 21.11
C GLU A 219 -27.75 17.03 22.24
N GLU A 220 -27.59 15.87 22.88
CA GLU A 220 -26.59 15.68 23.94
C GLU A 220 -25.15 15.74 23.39
N ILE A 221 -24.90 15.16 22.21
CA ILE A 221 -23.61 15.24 21.52
C ILE A 221 -23.32 16.69 21.09
N GLU A 222 -24.28 17.38 20.50
CA GLU A 222 -24.11 18.78 20.06
C GLU A 222 -23.87 19.73 21.25
N ALA A 223 -24.58 19.53 22.36
CA ALA A 223 -24.36 20.29 23.59
C ALA A 223 -22.98 20.05 24.21
N ALA A 224 -22.40 18.86 24.03
CA ALA A 224 -21.05 18.53 24.50
C ALA A 224 -19.92 19.09 23.61
N LEU A 225 -20.23 19.44 22.36
CA LEU A 225 -19.28 20.00 21.39
C LEU A 225 -19.26 21.54 21.35
N ALA A 226 -20.25 22.20 21.97
CA ALA A 226 -20.39 23.66 22.08
C ALA A 226 -19.60 24.24 23.27
#